data_AF-A0A955IG24-F1
#
_entry.id   AF-A0A955IG24-F1
#
_cell.length_a   1.000
_cell.length_b   1.000
_cell.length_c   1.000
_cell.angle_alpha   90.00
_cell.angle_beta   90.00
_cell.angle_gamma   90.00
#
_symmetry.space_group_name_H-M   'P 1'
#
loop_
_entity.id
_entity.type
_entity.pdbx_description
1 polymer ?
#
loop_
_entity_poly.entity_id
_entity_poly.type
_entity_poly.pdbx_seq_one_letter_code
_entity_poly.pdbx_strand_id
1 'polypeptide(L)'
;MHSIPILSRTLVVVSLSLSLVGLAAADRPKPGIAAPAQGGIAGGSACGCSADIDNSGAVDGADLGLLLAQWGTSGSSDVDGSGLVDGADLGLLLAAWGPCLGAPSNDHCGNAIPVVIGQTIPFCTSGADTDGPSVAGSCGTFATQVHHDVWFEYVAQGDGALTASTCGTADFDTVIAVYSAEPGEDACPAPNGAGTLVTCLDDTALCTGQTTSLTFDVEAGRTYLIRVGGFGGASGTGELSFDFDSVGAQCFDGIFVSLADGETVTISGTTADNLTFGVPCASTYSGGEWITVELPCQTTQLTVSTCNPGTNFDTVVAAWKETISQGCDGELMDCVDDTIATSCLLGGNARKSKFSFLGDNTHLYHILVTGFADANGQYELTLKAECQAP
;
A
#
# COMPACT_ATOMS: atom_id res chain seq x y z
N MET A 1 -40.50 53.49 21.46
CA MET A 1 -39.18 53.75 22.07
C MET A 1 -38.13 53.43 21.02
N HIS A 2 -37.39 54.46 20.60
CA HIS A 2 -36.19 54.53 19.73
C HIS A 2 -35.90 53.39 18.73
N SER A 3 -36.08 53.72 17.44
CA SER A 3 -35.44 53.08 16.28
C SER A 3 -34.28 53.96 15.78
N ILE A 4 -33.09 53.38 15.55
CA ILE A 4 -32.05 53.89 14.64
C ILE A 4 -31.35 52.67 13.97
N PRO A 5 -31.14 52.66 12.64
CA PRO A 5 -30.52 51.57 11.84
C PRO A 5 -29.04 51.86 11.49
N ILE A 6 -28.32 50.95 10.80
CA ILE A 6 -27.18 51.17 9.86
C ILE A 6 -26.66 49.79 9.36
N LEU A 7 -26.99 49.39 8.12
CA LEU A 7 -26.19 49.32 6.86
C LEU A 7 -25.55 47.95 6.53
N SER A 8 -26.16 47.32 5.53
CA SER A 8 -25.61 46.26 4.67
C SER A 8 -24.62 46.84 3.66
N ARG A 9 -23.51 46.15 3.42
CA ARG A 9 -22.56 46.45 2.33
C ARG A 9 -22.53 45.30 1.33
N THR A 10 -23.05 45.60 0.14
CA THR A 10 -22.80 44.88 -1.12
C THR A 10 -21.46 45.34 -1.69
N LEU A 11 -20.63 44.41 -2.17
CA LEU A 11 -19.57 44.70 -3.13
C LEU A 11 -19.55 43.64 -4.23
N VAL A 12 -19.34 44.12 -5.46
CA VAL A 12 -19.51 43.45 -6.75
C VAL A 12 -18.13 43.26 -7.40
N VAL A 13 -18.10 42.41 -8.44
CA VAL A 13 -17.15 42.28 -9.58
C VAL A 13 -15.86 41.50 -9.21
N VAL A 14 -15.28 40.58 -10.00
CA VAL A 14 -15.09 40.53 -11.46
C VAL A 14 -14.89 39.10 -11.97
N SER A 15 -15.57 38.77 -13.06
CA SER A 15 -15.37 37.58 -13.90
C SER A 15 -14.10 37.74 -14.75
N LEU A 16 -13.21 36.75 -14.71
CA LEU A 16 -12.12 36.61 -15.69
C LEU A 16 -12.23 35.24 -16.39
N SER A 17 -12.57 35.29 -17.68
CA SER A 17 -12.29 34.26 -18.66
C SER A 17 -10.98 34.61 -19.38
N LEU A 18 -10.08 33.64 -19.63
CA LEU A 18 -9.67 33.22 -21.00
C LEU A 18 -8.39 32.36 -21.02
N SER A 19 -8.43 31.34 -21.88
CA SER A 19 -7.36 30.78 -22.74
C SER A 19 -6.48 29.63 -22.26
N LEU A 20 -6.75 28.50 -22.93
CA LEU A 20 -5.91 27.33 -23.20
C LEU A 20 -4.71 27.69 -24.10
N VAL A 21 -3.49 27.36 -23.65
CA VAL A 21 -2.26 27.11 -24.44
C VAL A 21 -1.47 26.13 -23.56
N GLY A 22 -0.87 25.02 -23.98
CA GLY A 22 -0.50 24.45 -25.26
C GLY A 22 0.66 23.48 -24.93
N LEU A 23 0.57 22.27 -25.45
CA LEU A 23 1.49 21.13 -25.31
C LEU A 23 2.97 21.47 -25.48
N ALA A 24 3.85 20.94 -24.60
CA ALA A 24 5.20 20.47 -24.93
C ALA A 24 5.88 19.79 -23.72
N ALA A 25 5.67 18.48 -23.54
CA ALA A 25 6.62 17.65 -22.79
C ALA A 25 7.80 17.34 -23.73
N ALA A 26 9.01 17.68 -23.30
CA ALA A 26 10.24 17.49 -24.06
C ALA A 26 10.66 16.00 -24.02
N ASP A 27 10.75 15.41 -25.20
CA ASP A 27 11.32 14.08 -25.45
C ASP A 27 12.84 14.11 -25.29
N ARG A 28 13.39 13.20 -24.47
CA ARG A 28 14.82 12.80 -24.53
C ARG A 28 14.95 11.30 -24.26
N PRO A 29 15.60 10.54 -25.16
CA PRO A 29 15.82 9.11 -24.96
C PRO A 29 17.00 8.87 -24.02
N LYS A 30 16.90 7.86 -23.15
CA LYS A 30 18.03 7.32 -22.37
C LYS A 30 18.27 5.83 -22.70
N PRO A 31 19.52 5.37 -22.53
CA PRO A 31 20.13 4.28 -23.29
C PRO A 31 19.88 2.91 -22.66
N GLY A 32 19.88 1.88 -23.51
CA GLY A 32 19.66 0.50 -23.13
C GLY A 32 20.77 -0.10 -22.27
N ILE A 33 20.32 -0.88 -21.28
CA ILE A 33 21.11 -1.88 -20.55
C ILE A 33 20.18 -3.09 -20.36
N ALA A 34 20.72 -4.28 -20.64
CA ALA A 34 19.98 -5.52 -20.87
C ALA A 34 19.29 -6.09 -19.62
N ALA A 35 18.08 -6.62 -19.80
CA ALA A 35 17.31 -7.36 -18.81
C ALA A 35 17.85 -8.78 -18.60
N PRO A 36 17.82 -9.34 -17.37
CA PRO A 36 17.80 -10.78 -17.17
C PRO A 36 16.35 -11.30 -17.25
N ALA A 37 16.19 -12.41 -17.99
CA ALA A 37 15.05 -13.29 -18.20
C ALA A 37 13.68 -12.93 -17.57
N GLN A 38 12.73 -12.54 -18.43
CA GLN A 38 11.29 -12.54 -18.14
C GLN A 38 10.76 -13.98 -18.10
N GLY A 39 10.21 -14.39 -16.96
CA GLY A 39 9.10 -15.34 -16.93
C GLY A 39 7.83 -14.56 -17.21
N GLY A 40 7.43 -14.50 -18.49
CA GLY A 40 6.21 -13.82 -18.90
C GLY A 40 4.99 -14.59 -18.43
N ILE A 41 4.22 -14.00 -17.52
CA ILE A 41 2.82 -14.35 -17.31
C ILE A 41 2.06 -13.94 -18.57
N ALA A 42 1.85 -14.92 -19.46
CA ALA A 42 0.91 -14.81 -20.56
C ALA A 42 -0.48 -14.55 -19.97
N GLY A 43 -1.25 -13.63 -20.59
CA GLY A 43 -2.58 -13.24 -20.14
C GLY A 43 -3.56 -14.40 -20.14
N GLY A 44 -3.69 -15.06 -18.99
CA GLY A 44 -4.78 -16.00 -18.71
C GLY A 44 -6.04 -15.21 -18.43
N SER A 45 -7.14 -15.59 -19.10
CA SER A 45 -8.48 -15.09 -18.82
C SER A 45 -8.75 -15.09 -17.32
N ALA A 46 -9.04 -13.91 -16.79
CA ALA A 46 -9.26 -13.73 -15.36
C ALA A 46 -10.51 -14.48 -14.85
N CYS A 47 -11.36 -14.99 -15.75
CA CYS A 47 -12.49 -15.86 -15.46
C CYS A 47 -12.13 -17.33 -15.69
N GLY A 48 -11.58 -17.97 -14.66
CA GLY A 48 -11.98 -19.34 -14.30
C GLY A 48 -11.98 -20.42 -15.39
N CYS A 49 -11.08 -20.37 -16.36
CA CYS A 49 -10.72 -21.51 -17.20
C CYS A 49 -9.33 -21.23 -17.79
N SER A 50 -8.27 -21.63 -17.09
CA SER A 50 -6.89 -21.57 -17.63
C SER A 50 -6.74 -22.32 -18.96
N ALA A 51 -7.71 -23.18 -19.27
CA ALA A 51 -7.84 -23.92 -20.51
C ALA A 51 -8.58 -23.19 -21.65
N ASP A 52 -9.19 -22.01 -21.42
CA ASP A 52 -9.70 -21.14 -22.48
C ASP A 52 -8.54 -20.26 -22.96
N ILE A 53 -7.81 -20.80 -23.92
CA ILE A 53 -6.55 -20.26 -24.42
C ILE A 53 -6.84 -19.11 -25.40
N ASP A 54 -8.01 -19.09 -26.04
CA ASP A 54 -8.41 -18.04 -26.98
C ASP A 54 -9.29 -16.94 -26.37
N ASN A 55 -9.62 -17.07 -25.07
CA ASN A 55 -10.43 -16.15 -24.28
C ASN A 55 -11.84 -15.94 -24.86
N SER A 56 -12.43 -16.99 -25.43
CA SER A 56 -13.77 -16.95 -26.04
C SER A 56 -14.91 -17.11 -25.04
N GLY A 57 -14.60 -17.43 -23.78
CA GLY A 57 -15.55 -17.75 -22.72
C GLY A 57 -15.98 -19.23 -22.72
N ALA A 58 -15.29 -20.08 -23.46
CA ALA A 58 -15.52 -21.52 -23.50
C ALA A 58 -14.21 -22.26 -23.78
N VAL A 59 -14.05 -23.44 -23.18
CA VAL A 59 -12.99 -24.39 -23.54
C VAL A 59 -13.55 -25.34 -24.59
N ASP A 60 -13.13 -25.18 -25.84
CA ASP A 60 -13.61 -25.99 -26.96
C ASP A 60 -12.51 -26.42 -27.96
N GLY A 61 -12.93 -26.73 -29.18
CA GLY A 61 -12.02 -27.17 -30.24
C GLY A 61 -11.04 -26.09 -30.69
N ALA A 62 -11.35 -24.81 -30.48
CA ALA A 62 -10.44 -23.70 -30.75
C ALA A 62 -9.25 -23.74 -29.78
N ASP A 63 -9.50 -23.91 -28.48
CA ASP A 63 -8.48 -24.01 -27.44
C ASP A 63 -7.62 -25.25 -27.61
N LEU A 64 -8.23 -26.40 -27.90
CA LEU A 64 -7.50 -27.61 -28.22
C LEU A 64 -6.57 -27.41 -29.44
N GLY A 65 -7.04 -26.65 -30.42
CA GLY A 65 -6.24 -26.28 -31.59
C GLY A 65 -5.02 -25.45 -31.21
N LEU A 66 -5.17 -24.49 -30.30
CA LEU A 66 -4.07 -23.66 -29.79
C LEU A 66 -3.09 -24.48 -28.94
N LEU A 67 -3.60 -25.34 -28.05
CA LEU A 67 -2.77 -26.23 -27.23
C LEU A 67 -1.90 -27.14 -28.10
N LEU A 68 -2.50 -27.81 -29.08
CA LEU A 68 -1.76 -28.68 -30.00
C LEU A 68 -0.77 -27.90 -30.88
N ALA A 69 -1.06 -26.64 -31.20
CA ALA A 69 -0.14 -25.79 -31.96
C ALA A 69 1.12 -25.41 -31.16
N GLN A 70 1.04 -25.43 -29.82
CA GLN A 70 2.14 -25.09 -28.92
C GLN A 70 2.81 -26.31 -28.28
N TRP A 71 2.48 -27.52 -28.71
CA TRP A 71 2.97 -28.76 -28.11
C TRP A 71 4.49 -28.83 -28.01
N GLY A 72 5.01 -29.12 -26.80
CA GLY A 72 6.43 -29.23 -26.50
C GLY A 72 7.17 -27.89 -26.43
N THR A 73 6.45 -26.77 -26.38
CA THR A 73 7.01 -25.43 -26.19
C THR A 73 6.60 -24.86 -24.83
N SER A 74 7.21 -23.77 -24.39
CA SER A 74 6.70 -22.93 -23.30
C SER A 74 5.82 -21.83 -23.91
N GLY A 75 4.58 -21.68 -23.48
CA GLY A 75 3.66 -20.73 -24.12
C GLY A 75 2.35 -20.53 -23.37
N SER A 76 1.39 -19.86 -24.02
CA SER A 76 0.08 -19.57 -23.42
C SER A 76 -0.78 -20.82 -23.20
N SER A 77 -0.41 -21.95 -23.78
CA SER A 77 -1.09 -23.24 -23.60
C SER A 77 -0.47 -24.13 -22.52
N ASP A 78 0.52 -23.63 -21.78
CA ASP A 78 1.08 -24.28 -20.58
C ASP A 78 0.17 -23.92 -19.40
N VAL A 79 -0.92 -24.68 -19.28
CA VAL A 79 -2.04 -24.38 -18.38
C VAL A 79 -1.78 -24.88 -16.96
N ASP A 80 -0.81 -25.79 -16.76
CA ASP A 80 -0.34 -26.22 -15.43
C ASP A 80 0.92 -25.48 -14.94
N GLY A 81 1.54 -24.65 -15.78
CA GLY A 81 2.68 -23.82 -15.45
C GLY A 81 3.98 -24.61 -15.27
N SER A 82 4.08 -25.82 -15.82
CA SER A 82 5.25 -26.69 -15.70
C SER A 82 6.43 -26.26 -16.59
N GLY A 83 6.22 -25.29 -17.48
CA GLY A 83 7.20 -24.77 -18.43
C GLY A 83 7.16 -25.47 -19.80
N LEU A 84 6.24 -26.42 -20.01
CA LEU A 84 6.08 -27.17 -21.26
C LEU A 84 4.61 -27.49 -21.52
N VAL A 85 4.15 -27.32 -22.75
CA VAL A 85 2.82 -27.79 -23.19
C VAL A 85 2.87 -29.28 -23.53
N ASP A 86 2.27 -30.12 -22.70
CA ASP A 86 2.25 -31.57 -22.89
C ASP A 86 0.90 -32.25 -22.54
N GLY A 87 0.97 -33.55 -22.24
CA GLY A 87 -0.20 -34.37 -21.91
C GLY A 87 -0.90 -33.95 -20.62
N ALA A 88 -0.20 -33.30 -19.69
CA ALA A 88 -0.78 -32.74 -18.47
C ALA A 88 -1.71 -31.57 -18.81
N ASP A 89 -1.26 -30.65 -19.66
CA ASP A 89 -2.06 -29.52 -20.15
C ASP A 89 -3.28 -29.97 -20.93
N LEU A 90 -3.10 -30.96 -21.81
CA LEU A 90 -4.21 -31.56 -22.54
C LEU A 90 -5.23 -32.20 -21.59
N GLY A 91 -4.76 -32.82 -20.51
CA GLY A 91 -5.63 -33.39 -19.48
C GLY A 91 -6.48 -32.33 -18.80
N LEU A 92 -5.88 -31.19 -18.44
CA LEU A 92 -6.58 -30.05 -17.85
C LEU A 92 -7.54 -29.37 -18.82
N LEU A 93 -7.13 -29.23 -20.09
CA LEU A 93 -8.01 -28.69 -21.14
C LEU A 93 -9.24 -29.54 -21.35
N LEU A 94 -9.07 -30.86 -21.48
CA LEU A 94 -10.20 -31.78 -21.65
C LEU A 94 -11.08 -31.87 -20.39
N ALA A 95 -10.50 -31.69 -19.20
CA ALA A 95 -11.27 -31.65 -17.96
C ALA A 95 -12.15 -30.39 -17.85
N ALA A 96 -11.75 -29.29 -18.49
CA ALA A 96 -12.46 -28.02 -18.49
C ALA A 96 -13.42 -27.83 -19.69
N TRP A 97 -13.60 -28.84 -20.55
CA TRP A 97 -14.34 -28.73 -21.82
C TRP A 97 -15.80 -28.26 -21.64
N GLY A 98 -16.17 -27.18 -22.33
CA GLY A 98 -17.48 -26.55 -22.26
C GLY A 98 -17.42 -25.05 -22.00
N PRO A 99 -18.56 -24.37 -21.82
CA PRO A 99 -18.57 -22.95 -21.44
C PRO A 99 -17.81 -22.76 -20.12
N CYS A 100 -17.07 -21.66 -20.01
CA CYS A 100 -16.37 -21.29 -18.79
C CYS A 100 -17.37 -20.83 -17.73
N LEU A 101 -17.94 -21.83 -17.05
CA LEU A 101 -18.88 -21.69 -15.94
C LEU A 101 -18.21 -22.01 -14.59
N GLY A 102 -16.90 -22.26 -14.58
CA GLY A 102 -16.12 -22.50 -13.38
C GLY A 102 -15.94 -21.19 -12.64
N ALA A 103 -16.28 -21.18 -11.34
CA ALA A 103 -15.96 -20.06 -10.50
C ALA A 103 -14.44 -19.76 -10.56
N PRO A 104 -14.03 -18.49 -10.49
CA PRO A 104 -12.62 -18.10 -10.40
C PRO A 104 -11.87 -18.88 -9.30
N SER A 105 -10.57 -19.11 -9.45
CA SER A 105 -9.80 -19.90 -8.47
C SER A 105 -9.81 -19.28 -7.07
N ASN A 106 -10.02 -17.98 -6.98
CA ASN A 106 -10.12 -17.19 -5.75
C ASN A 106 -11.55 -16.80 -5.39
N ASP A 107 -12.53 -17.57 -5.87
CA ASP A 107 -13.96 -17.43 -5.54
C ASP A 107 -14.24 -17.54 -4.04
N HIS A 108 -13.49 -18.39 -3.32
CA HIS A 108 -13.63 -18.55 -1.88
C HIS A 108 -12.46 -17.91 -1.13
N CYS A 109 -12.73 -17.32 0.03
CA CYS A 109 -11.72 -16.62 0.85
C CYS A 109 -10.48 -17.47 1.20
N GLY A 110 -10.64 -18.79 1.38
CA GLY A 110 -9.53 -19.69 1.68
C GLY A 110 -8.55 -19.91 0.52
N ASN A 111 -8.93 -19.47 -0.69
CA ASN A 111 -8.11 -19.50 -1.90
C ASN A 111 -7.75 -18.08 -2.39
N ALA A 112 -7.76 -17.10 -1.49
CA ALA A 112 -7.45 -15.72 -1.82
C ALA A 112 -6.09 -15.60 -2.52
N ILE A 113 -6.02 -14.79 -3.58
CA ILE A 113 -4.75 -14.57 -4.31
C ILE A 113 -3.87 -13.60 -3.51
N PRO A 114 -2.60 -13.97 -3.22
CA PRO A 114 -1.67 -13.06 -2.55
C PRO A 114 -1.37 -11.82 -3.40
N VAL A 115 -1.44 -10.65 -2.75
CA VAL A 115 -1.20 -9.35 -3.36
C VAL A 115 0.28 -8.97 -3.27
N VAL A 116 0.80 -8.41 -4.36
CA VAL A 116 2.11 -7.77 -4.39
C VAL A 116 1.92 -6.29 -4.72
N ILE A 117 2.36 -5.41 -3.83
CA ILE A 117 2.24 -3.94 -4.00
C ILE A 117 2.95 -3.48 -5.28
N GLY A 118 2.33 -2.53 -5.98
CA GLY A 118 2.85 -1.99 -7.23
C GLY A 118 2.57 -2.86 -8.46
N GLN A 119 1.90 -4.01 -8.29
CA GLN A 119 1.36 -4.80 -9.40
C GLN A 119 -0.13 -4.53 -9.58
N THR A 120 -0.57 -4.59 -10.85
CA THR A 120 -1.97 -4.65 -11.22
C THR A 120 -2.32 -6.11 -11.50
N ILE A 121 -3.40 -6.59 -10.87
CA ILE A 121 -3.83 -7.99 -10.92
C ILE A 121 -5.12 -8.08 -11.76
N PRO A 122 -5.12 -8.80 -12.90
CA PRO A 122 -6.34 -9.08 -13.63
C PRO A 122 -7.26 -9.97 -12.79
N PHE A 123 -8.55 -9.65 -12.75
CA PHE A 123 -9.54 -10.44 -12.03
C PHE A 123 -10.85 -10.59 -12.81
N CYS A 124 -11.62 -11.61 -12.47
CA CYS A 124 -12.98 -11.78 -12.94
C CYS A 124 -13.87 -12.28 -11.83
N THR A 125 -15.13 -11.88 -11.88
CA THR A 125 -16.19 -12.28 -10.96
C THR A 125 -17.25 -13.12 -11.64
N SER A 126 -17.22 -13.28 -12.97
CA SER A 126 -18.24 -14.08 -13.65
C SER A 126 -18.11 -15.55 -13.26
N GLY A 127 -19.23 -16.17 -12.89
CA GLY A 127 -19.27 -17.55 -12.42
C GLY A 127 -18.87 -17.74 -10.95
N ALA A 128 -18.40 -16.69 -10.26
CA ALA A 128 -18.20 -16.71 -8.83
C ALA A 128 -19.54 -16.84 -8.08
N ASP A 129 -19.52 -17.55 -6.96
CA ASP A 129 -20.63 -17.58 -6.02
C ASP A 129 -20.68 -16.27 -5.20
N THR A 130 -21.74 -16.11 -4.41
CA THR A 130 -21.81 -15.03 -3.40
C THR A 130 -21.68 -15.66 -2.03
N ASP A 131 -20.44 -15.97 -1.63
CA ASP A 131 -20.16 -16.82 -0.47
C ASP A 131 -19.81 -16.03 0.80
N GLY A 132 -19.35 -14.78 0.65
CA GLY A 132 -19.05 -13.90 1.77
C GLY A 132 -20.29 -13.29 2.46
N PRO A 133 -20.10 -12.76 3.69
CA PRO A 133 -21.19 -12.25 4.51
C PRO A 133 -21.83 -10.99 3.92
N SER A 134 -23.07 -10.72 4.31
CA SER A 134 -23.75 -9.47 3.96
C SER A 134 -23.01 -8.27 4.57
N VAL A 135 -22.95 -7.19 3.79
CA VAL A 135 -22.33 -5.90 4.17
C VAL A 135 -23.37 -4.79 4.37
N ALA A 136 -24.61 -5.17 4.67
CA ALA A 136 -25.74 -4.26 4.78
C ALA A 136 -25.52 -3.16 5.82
N GLY A 137 -25.63 -1.91 5.36
CA GLY A 137 -25.44 -0.72 6.19
C GLY A 137 -23.98 -0.30 6.39
N SER A 138 -23.03 -1.01 5.78
CA SER A 138 -21.60 -0.72 5.90
C SER A 138 -20.99 -0.17 4.60
N CYS A 139 -21.45 -0.59 3.42
CA CYS A 139 -20.89 -0.14 2.12
C CYS A 139 -21.81 0.88 1.44
N GLY A 140 -21.94 2.05 2.06
CA GLY A 140 -22.86 3.08 1.55
C GLY A 140 -24.34 2.78 1.83
N THR A 141 -25.22 3.39 1.04
CA THR A 141 -26.68 3.41 1.34
C THR A 141 -27.42 2.19 0.76
N PHE A 142 -26.93 1.60 -0.33
CA PHE A 142 -27.69 0.64 -1.12
C PHE A 142 -27.03 -0.74 -1.25
N ALA A 143 -25.69 -0.84 -1.23
CA ALA A 143 -25.05 -2.14 -1.22
C ALA A 143 -25.34 -2.88 0.09
N THR A 144 -25.99 -4.03 -0.05
CA THR A 144 -26.28 -4.94 1.07
C THR A 144 -25.48 -6.24 1.01
N GLN A 145 -24.84 -6.49 -0.12
CA GLN A 145 -24.02 -7.66 -0.39
C GLN A 145 -23.00 -7.30 -1.48
N VAL A 146 -21.84 -7.96 -1.44
CA VAL A 146 -20.85 -7.99 -2.53
C VAL A 146 -21.17 -9.25 -3.33
N HIS A 147 -21.76 -9.12 -4.52
CA HIS A 147 -22.21 -10.29 -5.29
C HIS A 147 -21.10 -10.83 -6.19
N HIS A 148 -21.15 -12.14 -6.49
CA HIS A 148 -20.21 -12.80 -7.40
C HIS A 148 -18.77 -12.45 -7.03
N ASP A 149 -18.37 -12.81 -5.80
CA ASP A 149 -17.19 -12.23 -5.20
C ASP A 149 -15.94 -13.09 -5.34
N VAL A 150 -14.81 -12.41 -5.38
CA VAL A 150 -13.49 -13.04 -5.39
C VAL A 150 -12.59 -12.38 -4.36
N TRP A 151 -11.58 -13.12 -3.92
CA TRP A 151 -10.80 -12.80 -2.73
C TRP A 151 -9.31 -12.62 -3.05
N PHE A 152 -8.71 -11.62 -2.41
CA PHE A 152 -7.29 -11.32 -2.44
C PHE A 152 -6.77 -11.19 -1.02
N GLU A 153 -5.52 -11.58 -0.79
CA GLU A 153 -4.88 -11.53 0.53
C GLU A 153 -3.69 -10.59 0.49
N TYR A 154 -3.63 -9.66 1.44
CA TYR A 154 -2.48 -8.80 1.66
C TYR A 154 -1.99 -8.96 3.10
N VAL A 155 -0.71 -9.29 3.25
CA VAL A 155 -0.02 -9.21 4.54
C VAL A 155 0.72 -7.88 4.59
N ALA A 156 0.27 -6.99 5.48
CA ALA A 156 0.85 -5.67 5.61
C ALA A 156 2.32 -5.76 6.02
N GLN A 157 3.19 -5.11 5.25
CA GLN A 157 4.63 -5.09 5.53
C GLN A 157 4.98 -4.07 6.61
N GLY A 158 4.13 -3.06 6.80
CA GLY A 158 4.23 -2.00 7.81
C GLY A 158 2.88 -1.38 8.14
N ASP A 159 2.93 -0.41 9.05
CA ASP A 159 1.77 0.45 9.34
C ASP A 159 1.62 1.46 8.21
N GLY A 160 0.39 1.70 7.76
CA GLY A 160 0.16 2.59 6.62
C GLY A 160 -1.27 2.62 6.13
N ALA A 161 -1.49 3.21 4.96
CA ALA A 161 -2.75 3.16 4.24
C ALA A 161 -2.60 2.31 2.98
N LEU A 162 -3.42 1.27 2.85
CA LEU A 162 -3.53 0.50 1.62
C LEU A 162 -4.72 1.01 0.80
N THR A 163 -4.48 1.27 -0.49
CA THR A 163 -5.52 1.56 -1.47
C THR A 163 -5.69 0.37 -2.40
N ALA A 164 -6.88 -0.25 -2.41
CA ALA A 164 -7.31 -1.23 -3.39
C ALA A 164 -8.24 -0.56 -4.40
N SER A 165 -7.95 -0.67 -5.70
CA SER A 165 -8.67 0.07 -6.74
C SER A 165 -9.02 -0.75 -7.97
N THR A 166 -10.29 -0.68 -8.36
CA THR A 166 -10.85 -1.12 -9.66
C THR A 166 -11.25 0.09 -10.52
N CYS A 167 -10.84 1.30 -10.09
CA CYS A 167 -11.32 2.57 -10.61
C CYS A 167 -11.05 2.73 -12.11
N GLY A 168 -12.11 2.68 -12.91
CA GLY A 168 -12.06 2.83 -14.36
C GLY A 168 -11.46 1.65 -15.12
N THR A 169 -11.19 0.53 -14.45
CA THR A 169 -10.62 -0.69 -15.06
C THR A 169 -11.63 -1.82 -15.16
N ALA A 170 -12.55 -1.95 -14.19
CA ALA A 170 -13.59 -2.96 -14.24
C ALA A 170 -14.72 -2.57 -15.23
N ASP A 171 -15.29 -3.57 -15.89
CA ASP A 171 -16.38 -3.42 -16.87
C ASP A 171 -17.80 -3.50 -16.25
N PHE A 172 -17.87 -3.58 -14.92
CA PHE A 172 -19.09 -3.72 -14.14
C PHE A 172 -19.06 -2.84 -12.89
N ASP A 173 -20.22 -2.69 -12.25
CA ASP A 173 -20.41 -1.93 -11.02
C ASP A 173 -19.83 -2.71 -9.83
N THR A 174 -18.73 -2.21 -9.24
CA THR A 174 -17.90 -2.95 -8.27
C THR A 174 -18.13 -2.49 -6.83
N VAL A 175 -18.16 -3.45 -5.91
CA VAL A 175 -18.13 -3.24 -4.46
C VAL A 175 -16.86 -3.88 -3.90
N ILE A 176 -16.13 -3.17 -3.06
CA ILE A 176 -14.95 -3.69 -2.35
C ILE A 176 -15.23 -3.73 -0.85
N ALA A 177 -14.97 -4.88 -0.22
CA ALA A 177 -15.02 -5.05 1.23
C ALA A 177 -13.72 -5.64 1.76
N VAL A 178 -13.32 -5.23 2.96
CA VAL A 178 -12.03 -5.60 3.56
C VAL A 178 -12.29 -6.26 4.91
N TYR A 179 -11.64 -7.39 5.14
CA TYR A 179 -11.71 -8.16 6.38
C TYR A 179 -10.32 -8.34 6.97
N SER A 180 -10.23 -8.37 8.30
CA SER A 180 -9.00 -8.76 9.00
C SER A 180 -9.34 -9.47 10.31
N ALA A 181 -8.36 -10.20 10.84
CA ALA A 181 -8.41 -10.86 12.14
C ALA A 181 -7.18 -10.49 12.97
N GLU A 182 -7.11 -10.93 14.22
CA GLU A 182 -5.91 -10.75 15.05
C GLU A 182 -4.72 -11.54 14.48
N PRO A 183 -3.47 -11.08 14.69
CA PRO A 183 -2.29 -11.77 14.16
C PRO A 183 -2.26 -13.26 14.53
N GLY A 184 -2.17 -14.13 13.52
CA GLY A 184 -2.14 -15.59 13.68
C GLY A 184 -3.51 -16.27 13.62
N GLU A 185 -4.60 -15.53 13.44
CA GLU A 185 -5.93 -16.07 13.15
C GLU A 185 -6.22 -16.06 11.64
N ASP A 186 -7.15 -16.92 11.21
CA ASP A 186 -7.63 -16.95 9.83
C ASP A 186 -8.53 -15.74 9.55
N ALA A 187 -8.10 -14.89 8.60
CA ALA A 187 -8.77 -13.66 8.22
C ALA A 187 -10.02 -13.87 7.34
N CYS A 188 -10.33 -15.10 6.92
CA CYS A 188 -11.64 -15.44 6.35
C CYS A 188 -12.77 -15.02 7.29
N PRO A 189 -13.85 -14.40 6.80
CA PRO A 189 -15.00 -14.12 7.66
C PRO A 189 -15.71 -15.40 8.12
N ALA A 190 -16.51 -15.27 9.18
CA ALA A 190 -17.34 -16.36 9.68
C ALA A 190 -18.26 -16.91 8.58
N PRO A 191 -18.50 -18.23 8.52
CA PRO A 191 -18.10 -19.24 9.51
C PRO A 191 -16.69 -19.84 9.30
N ASN A 192 -15.97 -19.42 8.26
CA ASN A 192 -14.74 -20.08 7.82
C ASN A 192 -13.50 -19.58 8.57
N GLY A 193 -13.54 -18.39 9.18
CA GLY A 193 -12.48 -17.87 10.03
C GLY A 193 -12.98 -16.85 11.06
N ALA A 194 -12.04 -16.06 11.59
CA ALA A 194 -12.28 -15.03 12.60
C ALA A 194 -12.36 -13.61 12.01
N GLY A 195 -12.27 -13.48 10.68
CA GLY A 195 -12.29 -12.21 9.98
C GLY A 195 -13.50 -11.35 10.30
N THR A 196 -13.25 -10.10 10.65
CA THR A 196 -14.27 -9.06 10.86
C THR A 196 -14.15 -7.99 9.79
N LEU A 197 -15.29 -7.39 9.41
CA LEU A 197 -15.31 -6.33 8.40
C LEU A 197 -14.57 -5.09 8.95
N VAL A 198 -13.49 -4.70 8.29
CA VAL A 198 -12.70 -3.49 8.56
C VAL A 198 -13.40 -2.28 7.95
N THR A 199 -13.64 -2.35 6.64
CA THR A 199 -14.27 -1.29 5.87
C THR A 199 -14.85 -1.86 4.59
N CYS A 200 -15.69 -1.09 3.92
CA CYS A 200 -16.09 -1.37 2.56
C CYS A 200 -16.65 -0.12 1.87
N LEU A 201 -16.70 -0.17 0.55
CA LEU A 201 -17.19 0.92 -0.28
C LEU A 201 -17.87 0.38 -1.54
N ASP A 202 -18.91 1.10 -1.93
CA ASP A 202 -19.70 0.95 -3.16
C ASP A 202 -19.67 2.32 -3.83
N ASP A 203 -19.02 2.40 -4.98
CA ASP A 203 -18.68 3.60 -5.74
C ASP A 203 -17.67 4.58 -5.12
N THR A 204 -16.68 4.94 -5.95
CA THR A 204 -15.83 6.10 -5.68
C THR A 204 -16.09 7.20 -6.70
N ALA A 205 -16.28 8.43 -6.21
CA ALA A 205 -16.47 9.58 -7.07
C ALA A 205 -15.29 9.73 -8.06
N LEU A 206 -15.61 10.10 -9.30
CA LEU A 206 -14.67 10.23 -10.43
C LEU A 206 -14.17 8.92 -11.06
N CYS A 207 -14.51 7.77 -10.49
CA CYS A 207 -14.31 6.48 -11.15
C CYS A 207 -15.41 6.26 -12.20
N THR A 208 -15.02 5.91 -13.42
CA THR A 208 -15.99 5.61 -14.49
C THR A 208 -16.60 4.22 -14.28
N GLY A 209 -17.87 4.05 -14.63
CA GLY A 209 -18.52 2.73 -14.61
C GLY A 209 -19.10 2.30 -13.26
N GLN A 210 -19.19 3.19 -12.26
CA GLN A 210 -19.56 2.82 -10.88
C GLN A 210 -18.53 1.84 -10.29
N THR A 211 -17.26 2.22 -10.43
CA THR A 211 -16.14 1.41 -9.95
C THR A 211 -15.56 1.98 -8.66
N THR A 212 -14.91 1.13 -7.88
CA THR A 212 -14.54 1.44 -6.49
C THR A 212 -13.02 1.54 -6.31
N SER A 213 -12.61 2.59 -5.60
CA SER A 213 -11.28 2.79 -5.04
C SER A 213 -11.41 3.02 -3.54
N LEU A 214 -10.86 2.11 -2.75
CA LEU A 214 -11.01 2.08 -1.30
C LEU A 214 -9.64 2.14 -0.62
N THR A 215 -9.46 3.16 0.23
CA THR A 215 -8.27 3.33 1.07
C THR A 215 -8.61 3.02 2.52
N PHE A 216 -7.74 2.28 3.21
CA PHE A 216 -7.91 1.89 4.60
C PHE A 216 -6.57 1.70 5.31
N ASP A 217 -6.58 1.94 6.62
CA ASP A 217 -5.39 1.79 7.45
C ASP A 217 -5.06 0.30 7.64
N VAL A 218 -3.77 -0.02 7.53
CA VAL A 218 -3.21 -1.35 7.75
C VAL A 218 -2.15 -1.34 8.84
N GLU A 219 -2.06 -2.44 9.59
CA GLU A 219 -1.10 -2.64 10.69
C GLU A 219 -0.05 -3.67 10.28
N ALA A 220 1.22 -3.40 10.59
CA ALA A 220 2.36 -4.25 10.26
C ALA A 220 2.15 -5.71 10.68
N GLY A 221 2.38 -6.65 9.76
CA GLY A 221 2.24 -8.08 9.96
C GLY A 221 0.80 -8.58 10.06
N ARG A 222 -0.21 -7.70 10.02
CA ARG A 222 -1.63 -8.10 9.98
C ARG A 222 -2.03 -8.52 8.56
N THR A 223 -2.86 -9.54 8.48
CA THR A 223 -3.43 -10.04 7.22
C THR A 223 -4.78 -9.38 6.95
N TYR A 224 -4.95 -8.91 5.72
CA TYR A 224 -6.17 -8.29 5.20
C TYR A 224 -6.68 -9.09 4.01
N LEU A 225 -7.93 -9.54 4.06
CA LEU A 225 -8.61 -10.09 2.91
C LEU A 225 -9.44 -9.01 2.21
N ILE A 226 -9.19 -8.83 0.93
CA ILE A 226 -9.88 -7.89 0.06
C ILE A 226 -10.86 -8.68 -0.81
N ARG A 227 -12.15 -8.49 -0.56
CA ARG A 227 -13.26 -9.09 -1.28
C ARG A 227 -13.73 -8.11 -2.35
N VAL A 228 -13.75 -8.55 -3.61
CA VAL A 228 -14.19 -7.75 -4.75
C VAL A 228 -15.34 -8.48 -5.45
N GLY A 229 -16.45 -7.79 -5.66
CA GLY A 229 -17.61 -8.31 -6.38
C GLY A 229 -18.47 -7.17 -6.89
N GLY A 230 -19.70 -7.44 -7.30
CA GLY A 230 -20.56 -6.44 -7.93
C GLY A 230 -21.77 -5.99 -7.12
N PHE A 231 -22.23 -4.78 -7.42
CA PHE A 231 -23.49 -4.25 -6.89
C PHE A 231 -24.68 -4.95 -7.55
N GLY A 232 -25.68 -5.32 -6.76
CA GLY A 232 -26.97 -5.81 -7.27
C GLY A 232 -26.90 -7.07 -8.14
N GLY A 233 -25.84 -7.87 -8.04
CA GLY A 233 -25.62 -9.06 -8.87
C GLY A 233 -24.84 -8.81 -10.16
N ALA A 234 -24.26 -7.61 -10.34
CA ALA A 234 -23.32 -7.39 -11.42
C ALA A 234 -22.08 -8.28 -11.28
N SER A 235 -21.50 -8.67 -12.41
CA SER A 235 -20.25 -9.43 -12.49
C SER A 235 -19.57 -9.11 -13.81
N GLY A 236 -18.28 -9.36 -13.90
CA GLY A 236 -17.50 -9.06 -15.10
C GLY A 236 -16.02 -9.22 -14.87
N THR A 237 -15.22 -8.46 -15.63
CA THR A 237 -13.76 -8.49 -15.58
C THR A 237 -13.20 -7.13 -15.21
N GLY A 238 -11.96 -7.12 -14.73
CA GLY A 238 -11.26 -5.88 -14.45
C GLY A 238 -9.82 -6.09 -14.04
N GLU A 239 -9.18 -5.00 -13.68
CA GLU A 239 -7.82 -4.97 -13.16
C GLU A 239 -7.86 -4.36 -11.75
N LEU A 240 -7.31 -5.05 -10.76
CA LEU A 240 -7.22 -4.60 -9.38
C LEU A 240 -5.80 -4.13 -9.09
N SER A 241 -5.63 -2.84 -8.82
CA SER A 241 -4.34 -2.27 -8.42
C SER A 241 -4.28 -2.04 -6.92
N PHE A 242 -3.08 -2.20 -6.36
CA PHE A 242 -2.79 -1.93 -4.96
C PHE A 242 -1.67 -0.91 -4.83
N ASP A 243 -1.94 0.14 -4.06
CA ASP A 243 -0.99 1.18 -3.70
C ASP A 243 -0.90 1.26 -2.18
N PHE A 244 0.29 1.06 -1.62
CA PHE A 244 0.52 1.11 -0.18
C PHE A 244 1.35 2.34 0.14
N ASP A 245 0.78 3.20 0.96
CA ASP A 245 1.44 4.37 1.53
C ASP A 245 1.83 4.02 2.97
N SER A 246 3.09 3.65 3.21
CA SER A 246 3.52 3.42 4.59
C SER A 246 3.54 4.73 5.35
N VAL A 247 3.00 4.71 6.57
CA VAL A 247 3.13 5.86 7.46
C VAL A 247 4.62 6.07 7.71
N GLY A 248 5.09 7.31 7.57
CA GLY A 248 6.52 7.61 7.69
C GLY A 248 7.38 7.18 6.50
N ALA A 249 6.82 6.70 5.37
CA ALA A 249 7.62 6.37 4.18
C ALA A 249 8.35 7.59 3.62
N GLN A 250 7.75 8.77 3.74
CA GLN A 250 8.25 10.04 3.22
C GLN A 250 8.15 11.09 4.30
N CYS A 251 9.03 12.10 4.27
CA CYS A 251 9.04 13.05 5.39
C CYS A 251 7.76 13.89 5.52
N PHE A 252 7.05 14.14 4.41
CA PHE A 252 5.80 14.91 4.44
C PHE A 252 4.61 14.12 5.00
N ASP A 253 4.76 12.80 5.14
CA ASP A 253 3.85 11.93 5.88
C ASP A 253 4.56 11.24 7.06
N GLY A 254 5.52 11.95 7.66
CA GLY A 254 6.24 11.45 8.82
C GLY A 254 5.32 11.21 10.03
N ILE A 255 5.59 10.17 10.82
CA ILE A 255 4.89 9.90 12.08
C ILE A 255 4.92 11.15 12.95
N PHE A 256 3.77 11.76 13.20
CA PHE A 256 3.69 13.03 13.90
C PHE A 256 3.69 12.86 15.42
N VAL A 257 4.61 13.55 16.10
CA VAL A 257 4.75 13.52 17.56
C VAL A 257 4.86 14.95 18.11
N SER A 258 3.94 15.32 18.99
CA SER A 258 4.01 16.57 19.76
C SER A 258 4.46 16.25 21.17
N LEU A 259 5.59 16.83 21.62
CA LEU A 259 6.20 16.53 22.91
C LEU A 259 5.91 17.63 23.94
N ALA A 260 5.68 17.23 25.20
CA ALA A 260 5.65 18.10 26.37
C ALA A 260 7.03 18.20 27.07
N ASP A 261 7.19 19.18 27.94
CA ASP A 261 8.41 19.34 28.74
C ASP A 261 8.65 18.14 29.66
N GLY A 262 9.86 17.56 29.58
CA GLY A 262 10.26 16.37 30.31
C GLY A 262 9.64 15.08 29.78
N GLU A 263 8.86 15.13 28.69
CA GLU A 263 8.23 13.95 28.12
C GLU A 263 9.26 13.06 27.43
N THR A 264 9.02 11.75 27.52
CA THR A 264 9.76 10.72 26.79
C THR A 264 8.75 9.84 26.06
N VAL A 265 8.76 9.90 24.73
CA VAL A 265 7.93 9.05 23.87
C VAL A 265 8.81 7.95 23.28
N THR A 266 8.27 6.73 23.20
CA THR A 266 8.91 5.62 22.49
C THR A 266 8.00 5.19 21.34
N ILE A 267 8.56 5.15 20.14
CA ILE A 267 7.89 4.75 18.90
C ILE A 267 8.53 3.44 18.47
N SER A 268 7.72 2.44 18.15
CA SER A 268 8.19 1.22 17.51
C SER A 268 7.83 1.29 16.03
N GLY A 269 8.72 0.84 15.15
CA GLY A 269 8.50 0.88 13.71
C GLY A 269 9.48 -0.03 12.96
N THR A 270 9.42 0.01 11.64
CA THR A 270 10.26 -0.81 10.76
C THR A 270 10.80 0.03 9.61
N THR A 271 12.04 -0.27 9.21
CA THR A 271 12.66 0.31 8.01
C THR A 271 12.77 -0.67 6.84
N ALA A 272 12.36 -1.93 7.02
CA ALA A 272 12.56 -3.00 6.04
C ALA A 272 11.67 -2.90 4.80
N ASP A 273 10.61 -2.12 4.89
CA ASP A 273 9.48 -2.02 3.97
C ASP A 273 9.33 -0.62 3.36
N ASN A 274 10.24 0.30 3.71
CA ASN A 274 10.19 1.68 3.26
C ASN A 274 11.15 2.00 2.12
N LEU A 275 10.90 3.14 1.47
CA LEU A 275 11.79 3.72 0.47
C LEU A 275 13.22 3.87 1.00
N THR A 276 14.20 3.73 0.10
CA THR A 276 15.60 3.88 0.48
C THR A 276 16.04 5.33 0.48
N PHE A 277 16.69 5.77 1.55
CA PHE A 277 17.19 7.13 1.71
C PHE A 277 18.70 7.14 1.86
N GLY A 278 19.34 8.14 1.26
CA GLY A 278 20.74 8.46 1.52
C GLY A 278 20.80 9.49 2.64
N VAL A 279 21.73 9.30 3.58
CA VAL A 279 21.91 10.22 4.72
C VAL A 279 23.28 10.87 4.71
N PRO A 280 23.43 12.12 5.20
CA PRO A 280 24.70 12.86 5.07
C PRO A 280 25.91 12.20 5.77
N CYS A 281 25.67 11.45 6.85
CA CYS A 281 26.71 10.82 7.65
C CYS A 281 27.03 9.36 7.24
N ALA A 282 26.32 8.79 6.26
CA ALA A 282 26.60 7.46 5.73
C ALA A 282 26.50 7.47 4.20
N SER A 283 27.53 7.01 3.50
CA SER A 283 27.54 6.99 2.03
C SER A 283 26.73 5.82 1.44
N THR A 284 25.65 5.43 2.09
CA THR A 284 24.86 4.23 1.81
C THR A 284 23.38 4.59 1.79
N TYR A 285 22.60 3.82 1.04
CA TYR A 285 21.15 3.95 0.98
C TYR A 285 20.54 2.74 1.68
N SER A 286 19.62 2.98 2.61
CA SER A 286 18.83 1.92 3.23
C SER A 286 17.39 2.37 3.40
N GLY A 287 16.48 1.41 3.60
CA GLY A 287 15.10 1.72 3.95
C GLY A 287 15.05 2.63 5.18
N GLY A 288 14.09 3.55 5.22
CA GLY A 288 14.01 4.50 6.33
C GLY A 288 12.61 4.98 6.60
N GLU A 289 12.36 5.35 7.85
CA GLU A 289 11.08 5.85 8.34
C GLU A 289 11.25 7.25 8.90
N TRP A 290 10.31 8.13 8.57
CA TRP A 290 10.30 9.52 8.94
C TRP A 290 9.38 9.79 10.11
N ILE A 291 9.86 10.56 11.08
CA ILE A 291 9.13 11.02 12.25
C ILE A 291 9.18 12.55 12.26
N THR A 292 8.04 13.20 12.39
CA THR A 292 7.93 14.67 12.48
C THR A 292 7.64 15.07 13.93
N VAL A 293 8.48 15.92 14.50
CA VAL A 293 8.45 16.29 15.91
C VAL A 293 8.15 17.77 16.09
N GLU A 294 7.17 18.07 16.94
CA GLU A 294 6.90 19.41 17.47
C GLU A 294 7.44 19.52 18.90
N LEU A 295 8.17 20.59 19.19
CA LEU A 295 8.84 20.81 20.48
C LEU A 295 8.06 21.78 21.39
N PRO A 296 8.11 21.60 22.73
CA PRO A 296 7.27 22.34 23.67
C PRO A 296 7.72 23.79 23.93
N CYS A 297 9.02 24.10 23.82
CA CYS A 297 9.60 25.35 24.30
C CYS A 297 10.50 26.05 23.27
N GLN A 298 10.70 27.37 23.45
CA GLN A 298 11.60 28.20 22.62
C GLN A 298 13.04 27.68 22.57
N THR A 299 13.49 27.01 23.62
CA THR A 299 14.75 26.30 23.63
C THR A 299 14.52 24.95 24.31
N THR A 300 14.57 23.90 23.52
CA THR A 300 14.34 22.53 23.95
C THR A 300 15.57 21.70 23.58
N GLN A 301 16.12 20.95 24.51
CA GLN A 301 17.06 19.88 24.19
C GLN A 301 16.25 18.65 23.79
N LEU A 302 16.28 18.30 22.51
CA LEU A 302 15.70 17.04 22.03
C LEU A 302 16.80 15.98 22.03
N THR A 303 16.54 14.86 22.67
CA THR A 303 17.36 13.65 22.57
C THR A 303 16.66 12.63 21.70
N VAL A 304 17.36 12.13 20.69
CA VAL A 304 16.89 11.12 19.74
C VAL A 304 17.73 9.88 19.95
N SER A 305 17.12 8.71 20.10
CA SER A 305 17.87 7.47 20.33
C SER A 305 17.17 6.21 19.82
N THR A 306 17.88 5.41 19.04
CA THR A 306 17.49 4.03 18.69
C THR A 306 18.13 3.00 19.62
N CYS A 307 18.80 3.44 20.70
CA CYS A 307 19.55 2.58 21.64
C CYS A 307 18.64 1.83 22.64
N ASN A 308 17.51 1.33 22.13
CA ASN A 308 16.53 0.56 22.86
C ASN A 308 16.62 -0.92 22.49
N PRO A 309 16.17 -1.85 23.36
CA PRO A 309 16.27 -3.29 23.11
C PRO A 309 15.53 -3.78 21.86
N GLY A 310 14.41 -3.15 21.48
CA GLY A 310 13.64 -3.53 20.30
C GLY A 310 14.34 -3.23 18.96
N THR A 311 15.34 -2.35 18.95
CA THR A 311 16.14 -2.09 17.75
C THR A 311 17.07 -3.23 17.43
N ASN A 312 16.93 -3.82 16.24
CA ASN A 312 17.58 -5.08 15.88
C ASN A 312 18.55 -5.00 14.68
N PHE A 313 18.83 -3.80 14.17
CA PHE A 313 19.73 -3.57 13.04
C PHE A 313 20.70 -2.42 13.31
N ASP A 314 21.65 -2.24 12.38
CA ASP A 314 22.66 -1.19 12.40
C ASP A 314 22.05 0.14 11.95
N THR A 315 21.71 1.02 12.89
CA THR A 315 20.93 2.23 12.58
C THR A 315 21.81 3.40 12.17
N VAL A 316 21.30 4.23 11.27
CA VAL A 316 21.75 5.61 11.06
C VAL A 316 20.55 6.53 11.28
N VAL A 317 20.71 7.56 12.09
CA VAL A 317 19.64 8.50 12.39
C VAL A 317 20.08 9.92 12.07
N ALA A 318 19.25 10.65 11.34
CA ALA A 318 19.47 12.04 10.96
C ALA A 318 18.26 12.90 11.33
N ALA A 319 18.50 14.15 11.70
CA ALA A 319 17.45 15.11 12.01
C ALA A 319 17.65 16.42 11.25
N TRP A 320 16.57 16.95 10.71
CA TRP A 320 16.53 18.24 10.03
C TRP A 320 15.51 19.17 10.69
N LYS A 321 15.84 20.45 10.74
CA LYS A 321 14.91 21.52 11.09
C LYS A 321 14.23 22.02 9.82
N GLU A 322 12.90 21.99 9.81
CA GLU A 322 12.10 22.49 8.69
C GLU A 322 12.39 23.99 8.46
N THR A 323 12.70 24.37 7.22
CA THR A 323 12.95 25.78 6.84
C THR A 323 11.93 26.34 5.84
N ILE A 324 11.14 25.45 5.23
CA ILE A 324 10.04 25.76 4.32
C ILE A 324 8.90 24.82 4.72
N SER A 325 7.66 25.33 4.80
CA SER A 325 6.50 24.50 5.15
C SER A 325 6.37 23.31 4.20
N GLN A 326 6.28 22.10 4.76
CA GLN A 326 6.29 20.80 4.11
C GLN A 326 7.59 20.45 3.37
N GLY A 327 8.70 21.09 3.72
CA GLY A 327 10.02 20.87 3.10
C GLY A 327 10.83 19.80 3.81
N CYS A 328 11.15 18.72 3.11
CA CYS A 328 11.95 17.60 3.63
C CYS A 328 13.47 17.82 3.65
N ASP A 329 13.95 18.85 2.95
CA ASP A 329 15.34 19.32 3.02
C ASP A 329 15.40 20.57 3.89
N GLY A 330 15.71 20.37 5.17
CA GLY A 330 15.88 21.41 6.18
C GLY A 330 17.33 21.72 6.51
N GLU A 331 17.55 22.52 7.55
CA GLU A 331 18.87 22.65 8.17
C GLU A 331 19.20 21.33 8.89
N LEU A 332 20.30 20.67 8.52
CA LEU A 332 20.73 19.44 9.19
C LEU A 332 21.13 19.76 10.64
N MET A 333 20.42 19.17 11.60
CA MET A 333 20.70 19.32 13.02
C MET A 333 21.82 18.39 13.45
N ASP A 334 21.69 17.11 13.14
CA ASP A 334 22.70 16.09 13.41
C ASP A 334 22.46 14.84 12.54
N CYS A 335 23.48 14.00 12.43
CA CYS A 335 23.41 12.71 11.77
C CYS A 335 24.44 11.77 12.41
N VAL A 336 23.97 10.65 12.96
CA VAL A 336 24.81 9.68 13.67
C VAL A 336 24.49 8.27 13.18
N ASP A 337 25.54 7.54 12.82
CA ASP A 337 25.54 6.10 12.55
C ASP A 337 25.74 5.35 13.88
N ASP A 338 26.93 5.46 14.45
CA ASP A 338 27.29 4.76 15.68
C ASP A 338 27.37 5.65 16.92
N THR A 339 26.72 5.24 18.00
CA THR A 339 26.96 5.79 19.33
C THR A 339 27.71 4.82 20.23
N ILE A 340 28.83 5.28 20.77
CA ILE A 340 29.65 4.52 21.73
C ILE A 340 29.00 4.61 23.12
N ALA A 341 27.98 3.79 23.35
CA ALA A 341 27.36 3.60 24.65
C ALA A 341 26.91 2.15 24.84
N THR A 342 26.90 1.66 26.07
CA THR A 342 26.53 0.26 26.38
C THR A 342 25.10 -0.08 25.96
N SER A 343 24.18 0.89 26.00
CA SER A 343 22.79 0.73 25.52
C SER A 343 22.68 0.66 24.00
N CYS A 344 23.69 1.13 23.28
CA CYS A 344 23.70 1.23 21.82
C CYS A 344 24.43 0.05 21.15
N LEU A 345 24.75 -1.01 21.92
CA LEU A 345 25.44 -2.18 21.39
C LEU A 345 24.45 -3.17 20.76
N LEU A 346 24.76 -3.64 19.56
CA LEU A 346 24.11 -4.79 18.92
C LEU A 346 25.19 -5.84 18.62
N GLY A 347 25.01 -7.06 19.13
CA GLY A 347 26.04 -8.10 19.02
C GLY A 347 27.39 -7.71 19.62
N GLY A 348 27.42 -6.79 20.61
CA GLY A 348 28.63 -6.32 21.27
C GLY A 348 29.38 -5.18 20.57
N ASN A 349 28.91 -4.70 19.41
CA ASN A 349 29.47 -3.55 18.69
C ASN A 349 28.52 -2.36 18.79
N ALA A 350 29.05 -1.13 18.79
CA ALA A 350 28.21 0.06 18.56
C ALA A 350 27.59 -0.09 17.16
N ARG A 351 26.26 -0.04 17.11
CA ARG A 351 25.43 -0.25 15.91
C ARG A 351 24.12 0.53 15.98
N LYS A 352 23.99 1.42 16.97
CA LYS A 352 22.75 2.16 17.25
C LYS A 352 23.10 3.61 17.47
N SER A 353 22.20 4.48 17.07
CA SER A 353 22.43 5.91 17.00
C SER A 353 21.73 6.64 18.15
N LYS A 354 22.40 7.66 18.66
CA LYS A 354 21.87 8.58 19.66
C LYS A 354 22.58 9.91 19.57
N PHE A 355 21.82 10.98 19.59
CA PHE A 355 22.33 12.34 19.68
C PHE A 355 21.33 13.26 20.36
N SER A 356 21.77 14.48 20.64
CA SER A 356 20.92 15.54 21.17
C SER A 356 21.27 16.86 20.51
N PHE A 357 20.26 17.66 20.19
CA PHE A 357 20.43 19.01 19.66
C PHE A 357 19.47 19.99 20.35
N LEU A 358 19.75 21.29 20.20
CA LEU A 358 18.84 22.34 20.65
C LEU A 358 17.87 22.70 19.52
N GLY A 359 16.59 22.65 19.82
CA GLY A 359 15.51 23.10 18.94
C GLY A 359 14.62 24.15 19.59
N ASP A 360 13.66 24.65 18.82
CA ASP A 360 12.69 25.67 19.20
C ASP A 360 11.26 25.22 18.86
N ASN A 361 10.26 25.88 19.44
CA ASN A 361 8.85 25.55 19.25
C ASN A 361 8.19 26.32 18.10
N THR A 362 8.98 26.88 17.19
CA THR A 362 8.48 27.60 16.01
C THR A 362 8.73 26.85 14.70
N HIS A 363 9.41 25.71 14.76
CA HIS A 363 9.70 24.84 13.62
C HIS A 363 9.37 23.39 13.96
N LEU A 364 9.07 22.61 12.91
CA LEU A 364 9.05 21.15 13.01
C LEU A 364 10.45 20.58 12.78
N TYR A 365 10.66 19.38 13.32
CA TYR A 365 11.88 18.62 13.15
C TYR A 365 11.56 17.28 12.50
N HIS A 366 12.20 16.99 11.37
CA HIS A 366 12.03 15.72 10.67
C HIS A 366 13.20 14.81 11.01
N ILE A 367 12.92 13.65 11.56
CA ILE A 367 13.88 12.64 11.96
C ILE A 367 13.73 11.46 11.01
N LEU A 368 14.82 11.05 10.36
CA LEU A 368 14.88 9.83 9.59
C LEU A 368 15.59 8.76 10.40
N VAL A 369 14.90 7.67 10.70
CA VAL A 369 15.52 6.42 11.17
C VAL A 369 15.77 5.54 9.94
N THR A 370 17.02 5.25 9.65
CA THR A 370 17.44 4.35 8.56
C THR A 370 18.57 3.46 9.05
N GLY A 371 19.26 2.73 8.16
CA GLY A 371 20.36 1.86 8.55
C GLY A 371 21.61 1.95 7.67
N PHE A 372 22.70 1.44 8.21
CA PHE A 372 24.02 1.47 7.58
C PHE A 372 24.15 0.38 6.52
N ALA A 373 24.68 0.74 5.35
CA ALA A 373 25.10 -0.19 4.30
C ALA A 373 24.05 -1.18 3.75
N ASP A 374 22.74 -0.89 3.89
CA ASP A 374 21.56 -1.71 3.55
C ASP A 374 20.85 -2.36 4.75
N ALA A 375 21.43 -2.23 5.95
CA ALA A 375 20.80 -2.73 7.17
C ALA A 375 19.42 -2.09 7.36
N ASN A 376 18.44 -2.92 7.65
CA ASN A 376 17.07 -2.52 7.94
C ASN A 376 16.45 -3.52 8.94
N GLY A 377 15.33 -3.15 9.52
CA GLY A 377 14.63 -3.99 10.47
C GLY A 377 13.73 -3.20 11.40
N GLN A 378 13.43 -3.82 12.54
CA GLN A 378 12.60 -3.25 13.58
C GLN A 378 13.43 -2.29 14.44
N TYR A 379 12.85 -1.15 14.81
CA TYR A 379 13.46 -0.20 15.74
C TYR A 379 12.50 0.21 16.85
N GLU A 380 13.10 0.63 17.97
CA GLU A 380 12.45 1.40 19.01
C GLU A 380 13.17 2.75 19.12
N LEU A 381 12.48 3.83 18.74
CA LEU A 381 12.98 5.20 18.78
C LEU A 381 12.47 5.90 20.04
N THR A 382 13.39 6.37 20.88
CA THR A 382 13.08 7.26 21.99
C THR A 382 13.31 8.71 21.61
N LEU A 383 12.30 9.53 21.84
CA LEU A 383 12.36 10.98 21.77
C LEU A 383 12.16 11.56 23.17
N LYS A 384 13.08 12.38 23.64
CA LYS A 384 12.99 13.06 24.94
C LYS A 384 13.19 14.56 24.79
N ALA A 385 12.20 15.35 25.20
CA ALA A 385 12.25 16.81 25.15
C ALA A 385 12.49 17.39 26.55
N GLU A 386 13.49 18.24 26.70
CA GLU A 386 13.78 18.96 27.96
C GLU A 386 13.90 20.46 27.69
N CYS A 387 12.95 21.25 28.20
CA CYS A 387 13.01 22.69 28.07
C CYS A 387 14.21 23.26 28.84
N GLN A 388 14.98 24.11 28.16
CA GLN A 388 16.14 24.74 28.74
C GLN A 388 15.76 26.08 29.38
N ALA A 389 16.47 26.45 30.44
CA ALA A 389 16.32 27.77 31.03
C ALA A 389 16.72 28.86 30.01
N PRO A 390 15.98 29.98 29.96
CA PRO A 390 16.25 31.07 29.01
C PRO A 390 17.58 31.80 29.23
#